data_AF-A0A949SV80-F1
#
_entry.id   AF-A0A949SV80-F1
#
_cell.length_a   1.000
_cell.length_b   1.000
_cell.length_c   1.000
_cell.angle_alpha   90.00
_cell.angle_beta   90.00
_cell.angle_gamma   90.00
#
_symmetry.space_group_name_H-M   'P 1'
#
loop_
_entity.id
_entity.type
_entity.pdbx_description
1 polymer ?
#
loop_
_entity_poly.entity_id
_entity_poly.type
_entity_poly.pdbx_seq_one_letter_code
_entity_poly.pdbx_strand_id
1 'polypeptide(L)'
;MKTDDDPLDALLGSWQVHGEVPAGFQREVWTRISAGEADLAWWERLSLSLLRPLSLGCAATAAVAVGALLAVVETLPATQSPHDAYVQSVSPFASVHLASH
;
A
#
# COMPACT_ATOMS: atom_id res chain seq x y z
N MET A 1 -2.39 37.07 51.01
CA MET A 1 -1.17 36.57 50.35
C MET A 1 -1.22 37.10 48.93
N LYS A 2 -0.36 38.07 48.61
CA LYS A 2 -0.29 38.70 47.29
C LYS A 2 0.22 37.64 46.31
N THR A 3 -0.57 37.30 45.31
CA THR A 3 -0.07 36.61 44.12
C THR A 3 0.74 37.66 43.38
N ASP A 4 2.06 37.59 43.48
CA ASP A 4 2.95 38.45 42.72
C ASP A 4 2.61 38.29 41.23
N ASP A 5 2.38 39.42 40.58
CA ASP A 5 2.22 39.54 39.14
C ASP A 5 3.39 38.85 38.46
N ASP A 6 3.16 37.65 37.90
CA ASP A 6 4.18 36.93 37.16
C ASP A 6 4.58 37.77 35.95
N PRO A 7 5.82 38.26 35.85
CA PRO A 7 6.25 39.09 34.72
C PRO A 7 6.10 38.35 33.38
N LEU A 8 6.02 37.02 33.41
CA LEU A 8 5.72 36.22 32.24
C LEU A 8 4.28 36.42 31.75
N ASP A 9 3.30 36.47 32.66
CA ASP A 9 1.89 36.70 32.29
C ASP A 9 1.69 38.12 31.73
N ALA A 10 2.41 39.11 32.26
CA ALA A 10 2.43 40.46 31.71
C ALA A 10 3.04 40.52 30.29
N LEU A 11 4.09 39.73 30.03
CA LEU A 11 4.70 39.61 28.70
C LEU A 11 3.79 38.86 27.71
N LEU A 12 3.12 37.80 28.15
CA LEU A 12 2.18 37.03 27.34
C LEU A 12 0.94 37.86 26.97
N GLY A 13 0.45 38.70 27.88
CA GLY A 13 -0.66 39.63 27.60
C GLY A 13 -0.29 40.71 26.58
N SER A 14 0.99 41.12 26.52
CA SER A 14 1.48 42.16 25.59
C SER A 14 1.61 41.70 24.13
N TRP A 15 1.64 40.39 23.88
CA TRP A 15 1.81 39.84 22.53
C TRP A 15 0.51 39.83 21.71
N GLN A 16 -0.65 39.92 22.37
CA GLN A 16 -1.94 39.84 21.71
C GLN A 16 -2.33 41.19 21.09
N VAL A 17 -1.64 41.55 20.01
CA VAL A 17 -1.98 42.69 19.14
C VAL A 17 -3.36 42.42 18.56
N HIS A 18 -4.38 43.08 19.10
CA HIS A 18 -5.73 43.10 18.55
C HIS A 18 -5.72 43.98 17.29
N GLY A 19 -5.24 43.41 16.18
CA GLY A 19 -5.36 44.05 14.88
C GLY A 19 -6.83 44.18 14.49
N GLU A 20 -7.22 45.34 13.96
CA GLU A 20 -8.54 45.51 13.39
C GLU A 20 -8.72 44.51 12.24
N VAL A 21 -9.64 43.55 12.42
CA VAL A 21 -9.95 42.57 11.39
C VAL A 21 -10.70 43.30 10.26
N PRO A 22 -10.21 43.28 9.02
CA PRO A 22 -10.88 43.94 7.90
C PRO A 22 -12.31 43.44 7.75
N ALA A 23 -13.25 44.35 7.47
CA ALA A 23 -14.64 43.99 7.19
C ALA A 23 -14.69 43.02 5.99
N GLY A 24 -15.10 41.78 6.24
CA GLY A 24 -15.17 40.73 5.22
C GLY A 24 -14.05 39.68 5.27
N PHE A 25 -13.05 39.82 6.13
CA PHE A 25 -11.98 38.81 6.30
C PHE A 25 -12.54 37.41 6.59
N GLN A 26 -13.51 37.32 7.50
CA GLN A 26 -14.18 36.04 7.81
C GLN A 26 -14.86 35.45 6.57
N ARG A 27 -15.53 36.27 5.76
CA ARG A 27 -16.20 35.82 4.53
C ARG A 27 -15.18 35.29 3.54
N GLU A 28 -14.06 36.00 3.37
CA GLU A 28 -12.99 35.59 2.47
C GLU A 28 -12.33 34.26 2.89
N VAL A 29 -12.04 34.11 4.19
CA VAL A 29 -11.51 32.85 4.76
C VAL A 29 -12.48 31.70 4.51
N TRP A 30 -13.77 31.89 4.79
CA TRP A 30 -14.78 30.85 4.57
C TRP A 30 -14.95 30.49 3.09
N THR A 31 -14.86 31.45 2.16
CA THR A 31 -14.85 31.15 0.72
C THR A 31 -13.62 30.35 0.30
N ARG A 32 -12.45 30.61 0.89
CA ARG A 32 -11.22 29.84 0.58
C ARG A 32 -11.28 28.41 1.14
N ILE A 33 -11.81 28.24 2.35
CA ILE A 33 -11.99 26.92 2.98
C ILE A 33 -12.99 26.09 2.17
N SER A 34 -14.16 26.65 1.84
CA SER A 34 -15.18 25.96 1.05
C SER A 34 -14.73 25.62 -0.37
N ALA A 35 -13.88 26.43 -0.99
CA ALA A 35 -13.27 26.12 -2.28
C ALA A 35 -12.24 24.97 -2.20
N GLY A 36 -11.54 24.81 -1.06
CA GLY A 36 -10.57 23.74 -0.85
C GLY A 36 -11.17 22.38 -0.51
N GLU A 37 -12.39 22.33 0.01
CA GLU A 37 -13.08 21.09 0.41
C GLU A 37 -13.65 20.28 -0.77
N ALA A 38 -13.77 20.90 -1.95
CA ALA A 38 -14.45 20.30 -3.11
C ALA A 38 -13.67 19.15 -3.79
N ASP A 39 -12.38 18.96 -3.49
CA ASP A 39 -11.51 18.03 -4.22
C ASP A 39 -11.18 16.72 -3.48
N LEU A 40 -11.93 16.40 -2.42
CA LEU A 40 -11.77 15.14 -1.68
C LEU A 40 -12.54 13.97 -2.30
N ALA A 41 -13.49 14.25 -3.18
CA ALA A 41 -14.41 13.25 -3.74
C ALA A 41 -13.71 12.19 -4.62
N TRP A 42 -12.63 12.55 -5.32
CA TRP A 42 -11.89 11.58 -6.13
C TRP A 42 -11.00 10.68 -5.26
N TRP A 43 -10.42 11.24 -4.18
CA TRP A 43 -9.59 10.50 -3.23
C TRP A 43 -10.43 9.53 -2.40
N GLU A 44 -11.64 9.93 -1.98
CA GLU A 44 -12.60 9.03 -1.33
C GLU A 44 -13.04 7.88 -2.24
N ARG A 45 -13.28 8.14 -3.52
CA ARG A 45 -13.61 7.06 -4.48
C ARG A 45 -12.46 6.08 -4.66
N LEU A 46 -11.23 6.60 -4.72
CA LEU A 46 -10.04 5.78 -4.88
C LEU A 46 -9.79 4.92 -3.63
N SER A 47 -9.90 5.51 -2.43
CA SER A 47 -9.75 4.77 -1.17
C SER A 47 -10.86 3.73 -0.98
N LEU A 48 -12.12 4.06 -1.29
CA LEU A 48 -13.23 3.10 -1.26
C LEU A 48 -13.07 1.96 -2.26
N SER A 49 -12.46 2.21 -3.42
CA SER A 49 -12.19 1.16 -4.41
C SER A 49 -11.03 0.26 -4.00
N LEU A 50 -10.02 0.81 -3.33
CA LEU A 50 -8.85 0.05 -2.85
C LEU A 50 -9.17 -0.78 -1.60
N LEU A 51 -9.92 -0.20 -0.66
CA LEU A 51 -10.32 -0.84 0.60
C LEU A 51 -11.56 -1.75 0.46
N ARG A 52 -12.18 -1.82 -0.72
CA ARG A 52 -13.34 -2.70 -0.93
C ARG A 52 -12.90 -4.17 -0.80
N PRO A 53 -13.53 -4.97 0.09
CA PRO A 53 -13.12 -6.36 0.36
C PRO A 53 -13.22 -7.28 -0.88
N LEU A 54 -14.01 -6.88 -1.88
CA LEU A 54 -14.11 -7.58 -3.16
C LEU A 54 -12.81 -7.53 -3.98
N SER A 55 -12.03 -6.43 -3.91
CA SER A 55 -10.75 -6.34 -4.64
C SER A 55 -9.69 -7.24 -4.01
N LEU A 56 -9.66 -7.33 -2.67
CA LEU A 56 -8.77 -8.22 -1.92
C LEU A 56 -9.12 -9.70 -2.15
N GLY A 57 -10.41 -10.04 -2.19
CA GLY A 57 -10.86 -11.40 -2.53
C GLY A 57 -10.49 -11.81 -3.96
N CYS A 58 -10.67 -10.91 -4.93
CA CYS A 58 -10.24 -11.14 -6.32
C CYS A 58 -8.73 -11.26 -6.47
N ALA A 59 -7.95 -10.42 -5.77
CA ALA A 59 -6.49 -10.50 -5.81
C ALA A 59 -5.96 -11.79 -5.17
N ALA A 60 -6.51 -12.19 -4.02
CA ALA A 60 -6.14 -13.43 -3.35
C ALA A 60 -6.50 -14.67 -4.18
N THR A 61 -7.71 -14.70 -4.76
CA THR A 61 -8.12 -15.80 -5.64
C THR A 61 -7.28 -15.85 -6.92
N ALA A 62 -6.94 -14.71 -7.51
CA ALA A 62 -6.04 -14.65 -8.66
C ALA A 62 -4.64 -15.17 -8.31
N ALA A 63 -4.08 -14.77 -7.16
CA ALA A 63 -2.77 -15.25 -6.71
C ALA A 63 -2.76 -16.77 -6.47
N VAL A 64 -3.80 -17.31 -5.83
CA VAL A 64 -3.97 -18.75 -5.64
C VAL A 64 -4.13 -19.47 -6.98
N ALA A 65 -4.93 -18.93 -7.91
CA ALA A 65 -5.12 -19.52 -9.23
C ALA A 65 -3.82 -19.55 -10.05
N VAL A 66 -3.04 -18.47 -10.01
CA VAL A 66 -1.73 -18.41 -10.68
C VAL A 66 -0.76 -19.42 -10.07
N GLY A 67 -0.69 -19.51 -8.74
CA GLY A 67 0.14 -20.51 -8.06
C GLY A 67 -0.26 -21.95 -8.39
N ALA A 68 -1.57 -22.23 -8.42
CA ALA A 68 -2.09 -23.54 -8.81
C ALA A 68 -1.77 -23.88 -10.27
N LEU A 69 -1.90 -22.91 -11.18
CA LEU A 69 -1.53 -23.09 -12.60
C LEU A 69 -0.04 -23.39 -12.76
N LEU A 70 0.83 -22.64 -12.09
CA LEU A 70 2.27 -22.88 -12.11
C LEU A 70 2.63 -24.26 -11.57
N ALA A 71 2.02 -24.68 -10.46
CA ALA A 71 2.23 -26.02 -9.89
C ALA A 71 1.78 -27.13 -10.86
N VAL A 72 0.67 -26.95 -11.57
CA VAL A 72 0.22 -27.89 -12.60
C VAL A 72 1.19 -27.94 -13.76
N VAL A 73 1.69 -26.79 -14.23
CA VAL A 73 2.67 -26.72 -15.33
C VAL A 73 3.99 -27.39 -14.95
N GLU A 74 4.48 -27.23 -13.72
CA GLU A 74 5.71 -27.88 -13.27
C GLU A 74 5.55 -29.39 -13.00
N THR A 75 4.36 -29.84 -12.60
CA THR A 75 4.10 -31.26 -12.32
C THR A 75 3.75 -32.07 -13.56
N LEU A 76 3.54 -31.42 -14.71
CA LEU A 76 3.38 -32.10 -15.98
C LEU A 76 4.67 -32.87 -16.30
N PRO A 77 4.59 -34.21 -16.48
CA PRO A 77 5.75 -35.00 -16.82
C PRO A 77 6.30 -34.51 -18.16
N ALA A 78 7.55 -34.05 -18.16
CA ALA A 78 8.24 -33.69 -19.38
C ALA A 78 8.18 -34.90 -20.32
N THR A 79 7.53 -34.75 -21.48
CA THR A 79 7.51 -35.78 -22.51
C THR A 79 8.93 -35.93 -23.02
N GLN A 80 9.65 -36.93 -22.51
CA GLN A 80 11.02 -37.20 -22.91
C GLN A 80 11.05 -37.49 -24.41
N SER A 81 11.89 -36.75 -25.13
CA SER A 81 12.08 -37.02 -26.55
C SER A 81 12.77 -38.39 -26.72
N PRO A 82 12.53 -39.12 -27.82
CA PRO A 82 13.19 -40.41 -28.06
C PRO A 82 14.73 -40.32 -28.01
N HIS A 83 15.27 -39.16 -28.39
CA HIS A 83 16.70 -38.86 -28.30
C HIS A 83 17.18 -38.75 -26.86
N ASP A 84 16.43 -38.07 -25.99
CA ASP A 84 16.78 -37.93 -24.56
C ASP A 84 16.74 -39.28 -23.84
N ALA A 85 15.77 -40.14 -24.18
CA ALA A 85 15.70 -41.51 -23.66
C ALA A 85 16.91 -42.35 -24.09
N TYR A 86 17.37 -42.22 -25.34
CA TYR A 86 18.57 -42.91 -25.82
C TYR A 86 19.82 -42.43 -25.10
N VAL A 87 20.02 -41.11 -24.97
CA VAL A 87 21.16 -40.52 -24.27
C VAL A 87 21.18 -40.95 -22.79
N GLN A 88 20.02 -41.00 -22.13
CA GLN A 88 19.91 -41.47 -20.76
C GLN A 88 20.23 -42.96 -20.61
N SER A 89 19.92 -43.78 -21.63
CA SER A 89 20.24 -45.23 -21.63
C SER A 89 21.73 -45.54 -21.81
N VAL A 90 22.49 -44.63 -22.44
CA VAL A 90 23.92 -44.80 -22.74
C VAL A 90 24.81 -44.03 -21.75
N SER A 91 24.25 -43.09 -20.97
CA SER A 91 25.01 -42.27 -20.03
C SER A 91 25.51 -43.08 -18.81
N PRO A 92 26.83 -43.18 -18.59
CA PRO A 92 27.39 -43.87 -17.42
C PRO A 92 27.10 -43.13 -16.10
N PHE A 93 26.66 -41.87 -16.16
CA PHE A 93 26.30 -41.04 -15.02
C PHE A 93 24.80 -41.09 -14.66
N ALA A 94 23.97 -41.76 -15.47
CA ALA A 94 22.56 -42.00 -15.14
C ALA A 94 22.34 -43.00 -13.99
N SER A 95 23.45 -43.51 -13.44
CA SER A 95 23.52 -44.50 -12.37
C SER A 95 22.93 -43.98 -11.06
N VAL A 96 21.65 -44.29 -10.86
CA VAL A 96 20.90 -44.39 -9.58
C VAL A 96 21.53 -45.45 -8.63
N HIS A 97 22.85 -45.69 -8.73
CA HIS A 97 23.63 -46.63 -7.92
C HIS A 97 24.81 -45.97 -7.19
N LEU A 98 25.09 -44.68 -7.41
CA LEU A 98 26.13 -43.94 -6.67
C LEU A 98 25.62 -43.23 -5.40
N ALA A 99 24.32 -43.29 -5.10
CA ALA A 99 23.74 -42.72 -3.88
C ALA A 99 23.53 -43.76 -2.75
N SER A 100 23.92 -45.02 -2.96
CA SER A 100 23.85 -46.08 -1.95
C SER A 100 25.24 -46.57 -1.55
N HIS A 101 26.10 -45.65 -1.10
CA HIS A 101 27.25 -45.97 -0.24
C HIS A 101 27.58 -44.77 0.64
#